data_AF-A0A5A7Q5D8-F1
#
_entry.id   AF-A0A5A7Q5D8-F1
#
_cell.length_a   1.000
_cell.length_b   1.000
_cell.length_c   1.000
_cell.angle_alpha   90.00
_cell.angle_beta   90.00
_cell.angle_gamma   90.00
#
_symmetry.space_group_name_H-M   'P 1'
#
loop_
_entity.id
_entity.type
_entity.pdbx_description
1 polymer ?
#
loop_
_entity_poly.entity_id
_entity_poly.type
_entity_poly.pdbx_seq_one_letter_code
_entity_poly.pdbx_strand_id
1 'polypeptide(L)'
;MTSKFHGASGPHHRLCSHTRRLLRYSIASRLLVLSLIIIWRSLLSPYDTSASINPPCLSSSGTSDLPLPVLLPRLGSVIEESVVWDGVYFARIAECGYEYEQTYAFLPLLPLCISCLSKTVFAPLVPVIGYRAVLGLSGYVINNIAFVFASLYLYQLSVAVLEDQEVALRASVLFCFNPASIFYSSIYSESLYALMTFGGLYHFLSGSNLFATFCFALSGCARSNGVLNAGYICFRSMQQMKEAFISRKWSYLLMAKVIIVGVSCSICIFAPFISFQAYGYFNICKGRSADEMSPWCKARLPLLYNYIQSHYWGVGFLRYFQVKQLPNFLLASPILSHAVCSILYYVKLWPEVFLSLGLRVSPLSKRKEGLMSSSSSSENDTPNVLSDDSARGLKKRERAIKREVLVMKPLKSKTPDNPPYDPVLLLPFVLHLSFMVATAFFVMHVQVATRFLSASPVLYWYASLIMGSPSVGRRWGHLICAYCTAYILLGSLLFSNFYPFT
;
A
#
# COMPACT_ATOMS: atom_id res chain seq x y z
N MET A 1 -46.83 -21.16 15.17
CA MET A 1 -45.71 -20.56 15.95
C MET A 1 -44.41 -21.22 15.53
N THR A 2 -43.75 -20.69 14.51
CA THR A 2 -42.44 -21.16 14.03
C THR A 2 -41.37 -20.20 14.51
N SER A 3 -40.72 -20.55 15.62
CA SER A 3 -39.62 -19.81 16.22
C SER A 3 -38.36 -19.96 15.36
N LYS A 4 -37.95 -18.87 14.69
CA LYS A 4 -36.67 -18.74 14.00
C LYS A 4 -35.54 -18.65 15.03
N PHE A 5 -34.79 -19.74 15.20
CA PHE A 5 -33.46 -19.69 15.83
C PHE A 5 -32.50 -18.87 14.94
N HIS A 6 -32.25 -17.61 15.32
CA HIS A 6 -31.12 -16.84 14.80
C HIS A 6 -29.82 -17.42 15.37
N GLY A 7 -29.15 -18.26 14.60
CA GLY A 7 -27.82 -18.77 14.92
C GLY A 7 -26.78 -17.65 14.89
N ALA A 8 -26.29 -17.26 16.07
CA ALA A 8 -25.12 -16.41 16.20
C ALA A 8 -23.88 -17.19 15.73
N SER A 9 -23.49 -17.01 14.46
CA SER A 9 -22.25 -17.57 13.92
C SER A 9 -21.04 -16.97 14.66
N GLY A 10 -20.13 -17.84 15.10
CA GLY A 10 -18.96 -17.47 15.90
C GLY A 10 -17.94 -16.59 15.14
N PRO A 11 -16.98 -15.97 15.85
CA PRO A 11 -16.04 -14.99 15.30
C PRO A 11 -15.16 -15.55 14.17
N HIS A 12 -14.73 -16.83 14.26
CA HIS A 12 -13.98 -17.50 13.19
C HIS A 12 -14.81 -17.70 11.91
N HIS A 13 -16.10 -18.01 12.05
CA HIS A 13 -17.00 -18.20 10.92
C HIS A 13 -17.27 -16.88 10.19
N ARG A 14 -17.39 -15.76 10.92
CA ARG A 14 -17.54 -14.43 10.33
C ARG A 14 -16.29 -13.99 9.57
N LEU A 15 -15.09 -14.21 10.12
CA LEU A 15 -13.83 -13.87 9.44
C LEU A 15 -13.67 -14.61 8.10
N CYS A 16 -14.01 -15.89 8.06
CA CYS A 16 -13.98 -16.68 6.82
C CYS A 16 -15.01 -16.19 5.79
N SER A 17 -16.22 -15.84 6.24
CA SER A 17 -17.28 -15.27 5.39
C SER A 17 -16.88 -13.91 4.79
N HIS A 18 -16.36 -13.01 5.61
CA HIS A 18 -15.92 -11.68 5.17
C HIS A 18 -14.75 -11.75 4.18
N THR A 19 -13.75 -12.60 4.46
CA THR A 19 -12.63 -12.83 3.54
C THR A 19 -13.12 -13.34 2.18
N ARG A 20 -14.04 -14.31 2.15
CA ARG A 20 -14.63 -14.82 0.90
C ARG A 20 -15.41 -13.73 0.15
N ARG A 21 -16.17 -12.90 0.87
CA ARG A 21 -16.92 -11.78 0.28
C ARG A 21 -15.98 -10.73 -0.31
N LEU A 22 -14.92 -10.40 0.41
CA LEU A 22 -13.90 -9.46 -0.07
C LEU A 22 -13.17 -9.97 -1.30
N LEU A 23 -12.80 -11.25 -1.33
CA LEU A 23 -12.17 -11.87 -2.50
C LEU A 23 -13.06 -11.75 -3.75
N ARG A 24 -14.38 -11.94 -3.61
CA ARG A 24 -15.32 -11.72 -4.71
C ARG A 24 -15.34 -10.27 -5.18
N TYR A 25 -15.37 -9.30 -4.26
CA TYR A 25 -15.36 -7.88 -4.64
C TYR A 25 -14.03 -7.46 -5.28
N SER A 26 -12.89 -7.93 -4.78
CA SER A 26 -11.59 -7.58 -5.36
C SER A 26 -11.46 -8.13 -6.78
N ILE A 27 -11.78 -9.41 -7.00
CA ILE A 27 -11.79 -10.01 -8.34
C ILE A 27 -12.80 -9.30 -9.25
N ALA A 28 -14.04 -9.11 -8.80
CA ALA A 28 -15.08 -8.45 -9.60
C ALA A 28 -14.67 -7.02 -9.99
N SER A 29 -14.04 -6.26 -9.08
CA SER A 29 -13.55 -4.92 -9.39
C SER A 29 -12.47 -4.91 -10.47
N ARG A 30 -11.56 -5.90 -10.47
CA ARG A 30 -10.52 -6.03 -11.50
C ARG A 30 -11.11 -6.41 -12.85
N LEU A 31 -11.98 -7.42 -12.87
CA LEU A 31 -12.68 -7.84 -14.08
C LEU A 31 -13.53 -6.69 -14.66
N LEU A 32 -14.18 -5.90 -13.82
CA LEU A 32 -14.92 -4.71 -14.24
C LEU A 32 -13.99 -3.72 -14.95
N VAL A 33 -12.87 -3.33 -14.33
CA VAL A 33 -11.94 -2.36 -14.93
C VAL A 33 -11.35 -2.91 -16.23
N LEU A 34 -10.91 -4.17 -16.27
CA LEU A 34 -10.39 -4.80 -17.49
C LEU A 34 -11.46 -4.85 -18.61
N SER A 35 -12.70 -5.16 -18.26
CA SER A 35 -13.82 -5.15 -19.23
C SER A 35 -14.07 -3.74 -19.76
N LEU A 36 -14.04 -2.72 -18.90
CA LEU A 36 -14.17 -1.32 -19.31
C LEU A 36 -13.04 -0.92 -20.26
N ILE A 37 -11.78 -1.27 -19.96
CA ILE A 37 -10.64 -1.01 -20.84
C ILE A 37 -10.91 -1.60 -22.24
N ILE A 38 -11.34 -2.87 -22.31
CA ILE A 38 -11.63 -3.55 -23.59
C ILE A 38 -12.78 -2.87 -24.33
N ILE A 39 -13.87 -2.54 -23.62
CA ILE A 39 -15.05 -1.87 -24.20
C ILE A 39 -14.67 -0.50 -24.76
N TRP A 40 -13.93 0.31 -24.01
CA TRP A 40 -13.59 1.65 -24.46
C TRP A 40 -12.66 1.64 -25.66
N ARG A 41 -11.73 0.69 -25.72
CA ARG A 41 -10.83 0.53 -26.87
C ARG A 41 -11.49 -0.08 -28.10
N SER A 42 -12.58 -0.83 -27.94
CA SER A 42 -13.34 -1.31 -29.09
C SER A 42 -14.27 -0.25 -29.67
N LEU A 43 -14.68 0.73 -28.86
CA LEU A 43 -15.58 1.81 -29.26
C LEU A 43 -14.85 3.08 -29.73
N LEU A 44 -13.63 3.33 -29.28
CA LEU A 44 -12.89 4.56 -29.54
C LEU A 44 -11.48 4.27 -30.06
N SER A 45 -10.99 5.16 -30.93
CA SER A 45 -9.59 5.16 -31.35
C SER A 45 -8.71 5.85 -30.31
N PRO A 46 -7.51 5.31 -30.01
CA PRO A 46 -6.57 5.96 -29.10
C PRO A 46 -6.11 7.31 -29.66
N TYR A 47 -5.94 8.29 -28.78
CA TYR A 47 -5.50 9.64 -29.14
C TYR A 47 -4.03 9.70 -29.62
N ASP A 48 -3.17 8.83 -29.08
CA ASP A 48 -1.73 8.77 -29.38
C ASP A 48 -1.32 7.36 -29.83
N THR A 49 -0.30 7.29 -30.70
CA THR A 49 0.35 6.09 -31.22
C THR A 49 1.52 5.59 -30.36
N SER A 50 1.81 6.18 -29.20
CA SER A 50 2.98 5.79 -28.39
C SER A 50 3.06 4.30 -28.06
N ALA A 51 1.91 3.61 -27.97
CA ALA A 51 1.85 2.16 -27.72
C ALA A 51 2.49 1.33 -28.86
N SER A 52 2.40 1.81 -30.12
CA SER A 52 2.95 1.15 -31.30
C SER A 52 4.43 1.44 -31.52
N ILE A 53 5.03 2.35 -30.76
CA ILE A 53 6.47 2.65 -30.85
C ILE A 53 7.25 1.58 -30.08
N ASN A 54 7.94 0.70 -30.81
CA ASN A 54 8.85 -0.30 -30.24
C ASN A 54 10.16 -0.42 -31.04
N PRO A 55 11.11 0.53 -30.89
CA PRO A 55 12.43 0.40 -31.51
C PRO A 55 13.18 -0.82 -30.95
N PRO A 56 14.21 -1.36 -31.62
CA PRO A 56 15.05 -2.43 -31.06
C PRO A 56 15.78 -1.96 -29.78
N CYS A 57 16.18 -2.90 -28.92
CA CYS A 57 17.03 -2.59 -27.76
C CYS A 57 18.41 -2.10 -28.22
N LEU A 58 18.98 -1.10 -27.54
CA LEU A 58 20.31 -0.55 -27.80
C LEU A 58 21.42 -1.59 -27.62
N SER A 59 21.20 -2.59 -26.76
CA SER A 59 22.12 -3.70 -26.53
C SER A 59 22.06 -4.80 -27.60
N SER A 60 21.06 -4.76 -28.49
CA SER A 60 20.93 -5.75 -29.56
C SER A 60 21.92 -5.41 -30.69
N SER A 61 23.02 -6.15 -30.73
CA SER A 61 24.04 -6.04 -31.78
C SER A 61 23.56 -6.70 -33.07
N GLY A 62 22.72 -5.99 -33.84
CA GLY A 62 22.53 -6.15 -35.29
C GLY A 62 22.07 -7.49 -35.87
N THR A 63 21.98 -8.57 -35.08
CA THR A 63 21.39 -9.84 -35.52
C THR A 63 19.89 -9.69 -35.48
N SER A 64 19.35 -9.30 -36.63
CA SER A 64 17.92 -9.37 -36.92
C SER A 64 17.53 -10.85 -36.95
N ASP A 65 17.31 -11.47 -35.79
CA ASP A 65 16.61 -12.75 -35.76
C ASP A 65 15.30 -12.53 -36.48
N LEU A 66 15.13 -13.19 -37.63
CA LEU A 66 13.90 -13.12 -38.40
C LEU A 66 12.74 -13.41 -37.44
N PRO A 67 11.76 -12.50 -37.30
CA PRO A 67 10.67 -12.71 -36.37
C PRO A 67 9.98 -14.02 -36.75
N LEU A 68 10.03 -15.02 -35.84
CA LEU A 68 9.31 -16.26 -36.05
C LEU A 68 7.82 -15.93 -36.25
N PRO A 69 7.13 -16.61 -37.18
CA PRO A 69 5.72 -16.39 -37.40
C PRO A 69 4.94 -16.66 -36.11
N VAL A 70 4.25 -15.63 -35.62
CA VAL A 70 3.41 -15.69 -34.42
C VAL A 70 2.07 -16.34 -34.78
N LEU A 71 1.59 -17.28 -33.95
CA LEU A 71 0.37 -18.05 -34.24
C LEU A 71 -0.92 -17.20 -34.23
N LEU A 72 -1.05 -16.27 -33.26
CA LEU A 72 -2.20 -15.38 -33.09
C LEU A 72 -1.76 -13.90 -33.07
N PRO A 73 -1.36 -13.34 -34.23
CA PRO A 73 -0.83 -11.98 -34.29
C PRO A 73 -1.86 -10.92 -33.90
N ARG A 74 -3.16 -11.16 -34.19
CA ARG A 74 -4.25 -10.25 -33.81
C ARG A 74 -4.38 -10.14 -32.29
N LEU A 75 -4.32 -11.26 -31.58
CA LEU A 75 -4.39 -11.26 -30.12
C LEU A 75 -3.17 -10.57 -29.51
N GLY A 76 -1.99 -10.80 -30.08
CA GLY A 76 -0.76 -10.08 -29.74
C GLY A 76 -0.93 -8.57 -29.86
N SER A 77 -1.37 -8.10 -31.04
CA SER A 77 -1.55 -6.66 -31.30
C SER A 77 -2.51 -5.98 -30.32
N VAL A 78 -3.64 -6.63 -29.98
CA VAL A 78 -4.60 -6.05 -29.02
C VAL A 78 -3.98 -5.85 -27.63
N ILE A 79 -3.15 -6.79 -27.19
CA ILE A 79 -2.44 -6.68 -25.90
C ILE A 79 -1.36 -5.60 -25.99
N GLU A 80 -0.58 -5.57 -27.07
CA GLU A 80 0.50 -4.60 -27.23
C GLU A 80 -0.03 -3.16 -27.29
N GLU A 81 -1.11 -2.92 -28.04
CA GLU A 81 -1.70 -1.60 -28.12
C GLU A 81 -2.29 -1.15 -26.77
N SER A 82 -2.64 -2.08 -25.87
CA SER A 82 -3.10 -1.78 -24.50
C SER A 82 -2.00 -1.27 -23.57
N VAL A 83 -0.72 -1.41 -23.96
CA VAL A 83 0.44 -0.88 -23.23
C VAL A 83 0.55 0.63 -23.49
N VAL A 84 -0.13 1.42 -22.68
CA VAL A 84 -0.20 2.89 -22.79
C VAL A 84 0.46 3.60 -21.61
N TRP A 85 0.76 4.89 -21.77
CA TRP A 85 1.32 5.77 -20.74
C TRP A 85 2.60 5.21 -20.09
N ASP A 86 2.69 5.24 -18.76
CA ASP A 86 3.83 4.75 -17.99
C ASP A 86 4.08 3.24 -18.22
N GLY A 87 3.05 2.50 -18.66
CA GLY A 87 3.15 1.08 -19.01
C GLY A 87 4.17 0.80 -20.12
N VAL A 88 4.36 1.74 -21.05
CA VAL A 88 5.37 1.64 -22.12
C VAL A 88 6.77 1.58 -21.52
N TYR A 89 7.06 2.40 -20.51
CA TYR A 89 8.34 2.40 -19.83
C TYR A 89 8.56 1.10 -19.05
N PHE A 90 7.56 0.62 -18.31
CA PHE A 90 7.67 -0.64 -17.57
C PHE A 90 7.91 -1.85 -18.49
N ALA A 91 7.19 -1.92 -19.62
CA ALA A 91 7.39 -2.96 -20.63
C ALA A 91 8.78 -2.86 -21.27
N ARG A 92 9.21 -1.65 -21.64
CA ARG A 92 10.54 -1.41 -22.22
C ARG A 92 11.68 -1.81 -21.28
N ILE A 93 11.58 -1.46 -19.99
CA ILE A 93 12.60 -1.83 -19.00
C ILE A 93 12.63 -3.35 -18.80
N ALA A 94 11.48 -4.02 -18.82
CA ALA A 94 11.42 -5.48 -18.70
C ALA A 94 12.03 -6.20 -19.93
N GLU A 95 11.94 -5.58 -21.09
CA GLU A 95 12.48 -6.05 -22.37
C GLU A 95 13.99 -5.78 -22.50
N CYS A 96 14.40 -4.51 -22.41
CA CYS A 96 15.73 -4.03 -22.77
C CYS A 96 16.59 -3.61 -21.57
N GLY A 97 16.02 -3.54 -20.37
CA GLY A 97 16.69 -2.95 -19.21
C GLY A 97 16.64 -1.42 -19.20
N TYR A 98 17.47 -0.81 -18.35
CA TYR A 98 17.52 0.64 -18.17
C TYR A 98 18.45 1.31 -19.18
N GLU A 99 17.89 1.73 -20.31
CA GLU A 99 18.65 2.29 -21.45
C GLU A 99 18.80 3.82 -21.40
N TYR A 100 17.73 4.52 -21.00
CA TYR A 100 17.66 5.98 -21.04
C TYR A 100 17.56 6.57 -19.64
N GLU A 101 18.10 7.78 -19.46
CA GLU A 101 18.14 8.45 -18.16
C GLU A 101 16.75 8.59 -17.52
N GLN A 102 15.73 8.98 -18.29
CA GLN A 102 14.35 9.13 -17.80
C GLN A 102 13.71 7.81 -17.33
N THR A 103 14.20 6.65 -17.79
CA THR A 103 13.62 5.35 -17.40
C THR A 103 13.87 5.03 -15.92
N TYR A 104 14.86 5.65 -15.29
CA TYR A 104 15.15 5.49 -13.85
C TYR A 104 14.12 6.18 -12.94
N ALA A 105 13.15 6.92 -13.49
CA ALA A 105 11.94 7.31 -12.74
C ALA A 105 11.08 6.09 -12.36
N PHE A 106 11.16 5.00 -13.12
CA PHE A 106 10.38 3.78 -12.96
C PHE A 106 11.21 2.72 -12.22
N LEU A 107 10.90 2.51 -10.95
CA LEU A 107 11.68 1.65 -10.06
C LEU A 107 11.53 0.16 -10.40
N PRO A 108 12.52 -0.69 -10.02
CA PRO A 108 12.76 -1.95 -10.70
C PRO A 108 11.82 -3.10 -10.34
N LEU A 109 11.01 -3.03 -9.27
CA LEU A 109 10.24 -4.20 -8.84
C LEU A 109 9.27 -4.71 -9.91
N LEU A 110 8.46 -3.82 -10.50
CA LEU A 110 7.49 -4.22 -11.50
C LEU A 110 8.16 -4.75 -12.79
N PRO A 111 9.12 -4.03 -13.42
CA PRO A 111 9.84 -4.55 -14.59
C PRO A 111 10.53 -5.89 -14.34
N LEU A 112 11.14 -6.09 -13.17
CA LEU A 112 11.78 -7.36 -12.81
C LEU A 112 10.75 -8.49 -12.71
N CYS A 113 9.59 -8.25 -12.08
CA CYS A 113 8.52 -9.24 -12.04
C CYS A 113 7.98 -9.56 -13.44
N ILE A 114 7.79 -8.54 -14.29
CA ILE A 114 7.34 -8.71 -15.68
C ILE A 114 8.35 -9.55 -16.47
N SER A 115 9.64 -9.21 -16.40
CA SER A 115 10.71 -9.92 -17.11
C SER A 115 10.87 -11.37 -16.63
N CYS A 116 10.75 -11.59 -15.32
CA CYS A 116 10.81 -12.94 -14.75
C CYS A 116 9.62 -13.79 -15.22
N LEU A 117 8.39 -13.25 -15.14
CA LEU A 117 7.18 -13.98 -15.51
C LEU A 117 7.14 -14.29 -17.02
N SER A 118 7.54 -13.33 -17.86
CA SER A 118 7.57 -13.48 -19.32
C SER A 118 8.59 -14.52 -19.78
N LYS A 119 9.77 -14.57 -19.14
CA LYS A 119 10.85 -15.52 -19.48
C LYS A 119 10.70 -16.89 -18.84
N THR A 120 9.75 -17.07 -17.91
CA THR A 120 9.52 -18.34 -17.22
C THR A 120 8.11 -18.89 -17.52
N VAL A 121 7.13 -18.58 -16.67
CA VAL A 121 5.77 -19.14 -16.72
C VAL A 121 5.08 -18.84 -18.05
N PHE A 122 5.28 -17.64 -18.61
CA PHE A 122 4.66 -17.23 -19.88
C PHE A 122 5.59 -17.36 -21.09
N ALA A 123 6.78 -17.93 -20.96
CA ALA A 123 7.66 -18.19 -22.10
C ALA A 123 7.00 -19.03 -23.21
N PRO A 124 6.17 -20.06 -22.90
CA PRO A 124 5.44 -20.80 -23.93
C PRO A 124 4.45 -19.97 -24.77
N LEU A 125 4.04 -18.79 -24.30
CA LEU A 125 3.13 -17.90 -25.02
C LEU A 125 3.85 -16.99 -26.03
N VAL A 126 5.18 -16.87 -25.96
CA VAL A 126 5.96 -16.03 -26.87
C VAL A 126 5.76 -16.39 -28.35
N PRO A 127 5.84 -17.67 -28.78
CA PRO A 127 5.54 -18.02 -30.17
C PRO A 127 4.05 -17.87 -30.54
N VAL A 128 3.16 -17.72 -29.55
CA VAL A 128 1.71 -17.66 -29.76
C VAL A 128 1.23 -16.23 -29.99
N ILE A 129 1.67 -15.28 -29.18
CA ILE A 129 1.18 -13.89 -29.22
C ILE A 129 2.28 -12.84 -29.40
N GLY A 130 3.55 -13.25 -29.43
CA GLY A 130 4.70 -12.33 -29.52
C GLY A 130 5.24 -11.91 -28.14
N TYR A 131 6.53 -11.57 -28.09
CA TYR A 131 7.22 -11.30 -26.83
C TYR A 131 6.70 -10.04 -26.11
N ARG A 132 6.45 -8.95 -26.85
CA ARG A 132 5.93 -7.71 -26.27
C ARG A 132 4.51 -7.88 -25.72
N ALA A 133 3.64 -8.61 -26.43
CA ALA A 133 2.34 -9.01 -25.89
C ALA A 133 2.47 -9.82 -24.59
N VAL A 134 3.42 -10.77 -24.51
CA VAL A 134 3.68 -11.53 -23.27
C VAL A 134 4.14 -10.62 -22.12
N LEU A 135 4.98 -9.61 -22.37
CA LEU A 135 5.34 -8.61 -21.37
C LEU A 135 4.10 -7.83 -20.88
N GLY A 136 3.26 -7.38 -21.81
CA GLY A 136 2.00 -6.69 -21.49
C GLY A 136 1.08 -7.55 -20.61
N LEU A 137 0.83 -8.79 -21.05
CA LEU A 137 0.04 -9.78 -20.30
C LEU A 137 0.61 -10.04 -18.90
N SER A 138 1.93 -10.17 -18.80
CA SER A 138 2.62 -10.36 -17.52
C SER A 138 2.33 -9.20 -16.57
N GLY A 139 2.43 -7.95 -17.05
CA GLY A 139 2.11 -6.75 -16.27
C GLY A 139 0.67 -6.74 -15.75
N TYR A 140 -0.30 -7.04 -16.62
CA TYR A 140 -1.71 -7.15 -16.20
C TYR A 140 -1.92 -8.24 -15.14
N VAL A 141 -1.37 -9.44 -15.34
CA VAL A 141 -1.53 -10.55 -14.40
C VAL A 141 -0.91 -10.21 -13.04
N ILE A 142 0.32 -9.70 -13.03
CA ILE A 142 1.04 -9.32 -11.80
C ILE A 142 0.24 -8.30 -11.00
N ASN A 143 -0.24 -7.23 -11.65
CA ASN A 143 -0.90 -6.15 -10.94
C ASN A 143 -2.28 -6.53 -10.41
N ASN A 144 -3.06 -7.30 -11.17
CA ASN A 144 -4.39 -7.72 -10.73
C ASN A 144 -4.31 -8.76 -9.61
N ILE A 145 -3.34 -9.69 -9.65
CA ILE A 145 -3.08 -10.62 -8.55
C ILE A 145 -2.57 -9.85 -7.32
N ALA A 146 -1.59 -8.97 -7.50
CA ALA A 146 -1.05 -8.16 -6.41
C ALA A 146 -2.13 -7.32 -5.73
N PHE A 147 -3.05 -6.74 -6.50
CA PHE A 147 -4.17 -5.98 -5.95
C PHE A 147 -5.10 -6.82 -5.08
N VAL A 148 -5.43 -8.05 -5.52
CA VAL A 148 -6.26 -8.97 -4.73
C VAL A 148 -5.59 -9.24 -3.39
N PHE A 149 -4.31 -9.58 -3.36
CA PHE A 149 -3.57 -9.77 -2.10
C PHE A 149 -3.47 -8.49 -1.27
N ALA A 150 -3.26 -7.33 -1.90
CA ALA A 150 -3.24 -6.04 -1.21
C ALA A 150 -4.57 -5.78 -0.49
N SER A 151 -5.71 -6.08 -1.13
CA SER A 151 -7.03 -5.92 -0.51
C SER A 151 -7.23 -6.83 0.72
N LEU A 152 -6.72 -8.06 0.66
CA LEU A 152 -6.77 -9.01 1.78
C LEU A 152 -5.89 -8.56 2.94
N TYR A 153 -4.66 -8.10 2.66
CA TYR A 153 -3.80 -7.55 3.69
C TYR A 153 -4.37 -6.26 4.30
N LEU A 154 -4.98 -5.38 3.49
CA LEU A 154 -5.66 -4.21 4.01
C LEU A 154 -6.80 -4.61 4.97
N TYR A 155 -7.57 -5.65 4.65
CA TYR A 155 -8.62 -6.14 5.53
C TYR A 155 -8.07 -6.66 6.85
N GLN A 156 -7.06 -7.52 6.80
CA GLN A 156 -6.42 -8.07 8.00
C GLN A 156 -5.80 -6.97 8.87
N LEU A 157 -5.11 -6.01 8.25
CA LEU A 157 -4.58 -4.82 8.91
C LEU A 157 -5.70 -3.99 9.55
N SER A 158 -6.80 -3.77 8.83
CA SER A 158 -7.94 -2.99 9.33
C SER A 158 -8.64 -3.68 10.50
N VAL A 159 -8.78 -5.01 10.48
CA VAL A 159 -9.31 -5.78 11.62
C VAL A 159 -8.39 -5.64 12.84
N ALA A 160 -7.07 -5.71 12.64
CA ALA A 160 -6.09 -5.60 13.71
C ALA A 160 -6.04 -4.19 14.34
N VAL A 161 -6.26 -3.13 13.54
CA VAL A 161 -6.18 -1.74 14.02
C VAL A 161 -7.53 -1.23 14.54
N LEU A 162 -8.63 -1.50 13.84
CA LEU A 162 -9.94 -0.92 14.17
C LEU A 162 -10.76 -1.77 15.16
N GLU A 163 -10.36 -3.03 15.36
CA GLU A 163 -11.07 -4.02 16.20
C GLU A 163 -12.55 -4.24 15.80
N ASP A 164 -12.94 -3.87 14.59
CA ASP A 164 -14.30 -3.99 14.04
C ASP A 164 -14.25 -4.59 12.62
N GLN A 165 -14.77 -5.81 12.50
CA GLN A 165 -14.77 -6.57 11.23
C GLN A 165 -15.65 -5.93 10.14
N GLU A 166 -16.76 -5.28 10.51
CA GLU A 166 -17.67 -4.66 9.55
C GLU A 166 -17.11 -3.33 9.02
N VAL A 167 -16.47 -2.54 9.90
CA VAL A 167 -15.76 -1.32 9.48
C VAL A 167 -14.55 -1.69 8.62
N ALA A 168 -13.81 -2.73 9.00
CA ALA A 168 -12.69 -3.24 8.22
C ALA A 168 -13.12 -3.74 6.83
N LEU A 169 -14.21 -4.51 6.74
CA LEU A 169 -14.72 -4.99 5.46
C LEU A 169 -15.12 -3.81 4.56
N ARG A 170 -15.87 -2.85 5.10
CA ARG A 170 -16.29 -1.65 4.36
C ARG A 170 -15.08 -0.86 3.83
N ALA A 171 -14.04 -0.67 4.65
CA ALA A 171 -12.82 -0.01 4.24
C ALA A 171 -12.12 -0.77 3.07
N SER A 172 -12.00 -2.09 3.18
CA SER A 172 -11.37 -2.90 2.12
C SER A 172 -12.20 -2.95 0.83
N VAL A 173 -13.54 -2.94 0.92
CA VAL A 173 -14.40 -2.85 -0.26
C VAL A 173 -14.26 -1.48 -0.93
N LEU A 174 -14.16 -0.39 -0.18
CA LEU A 174 -13.86 0.93 -0.74
C LEU A 174 -12.50 0.96 -1.45
N PHE A 175 -11.50 0.27 -0.91
CA PHE A 175 -10.23 0.09 -1.62
C PHE A 175 -10.40 -0.68 -2.93
N CYS A 176 -11.23 -1.73 -2.97
CA CYS A 176 -11.53 -2.45 -4.22
C CYS A 176 -12.12 -1.56 -5.31
N PHE A 177 -12.88 -0.52 -4.94
CA PHE A 177 -13.51 0.42 -5.87
C PHE A 177 -12.95 1.84 -5.69
N ASN A 178 -11.64 1.98 -5.50
CA ASN A 178 -11.04 3.29 -5.30
C ASN A 178 -10.93 4.08 -6.63
N PRO A 179 -10.89 5.42 -6.61
CA PRO A 179 -10.79 6.26 -7.80
C PRO A 179 -9.57 6.02 -8.69
N ALA A 180 -8.46 5.51 -8.14
CA ALA A 180 -7.25 5.15 -8.86
C ALA A 180 -7.27 3.72 -9.43
N SER A 181 -8.42 3.03 -9.45
CA SER A 181 -8.51 1.60 -9.79
C SER A 181 -7.95 1.23 -11.17
N ILE A 182 -7.93 2.16 -12.13
CA ILE A 182 -7.30 1.95 -13.43
C ILE A 182 -5.80 1.66 -13.29
N PHE A 183 -5.07 2.43 -12.47
CA PHE A 183 -3.64 2.22 -12.20
C PHE A 183 -3.35 0.95 -11.38
N TYR A 184 -4.34 0.46 -10.64
CA TYR A 184 -4.22 -0.83 -9.95
C TYR A 184 -4.52 -2.04 -10.86
N SER A 185 -4.98 -1.80 -12.09
CA SER A 185 -5.34 -2.86 -13.04
C SER A 185 -4.48 -2.84 -14.30
N SER A 186 -3.99 -1.66 -14.71
CA SER A 186 -3.03 -1.47 -15.81
C SER A 186 -1.58 -1.71 -15.35
N ILE A 187 -0.61 -1.62 -16.27
CA ILE A 187 0.81 -1.95 -16.05
C ILE A 187 1.51 -0.80 -15.28
N TYR A 188 1.24 -0.74 -13.97
CA TYR A 188 1.58 0.35 -13.06
C TYR A 188 2.07 -0.20 -11.71
N SER A 189 2.96 0.49 -10.99
CA SER A 189 3.60 -0.07 -9.79
C SER A 189 2.72 -0.03 -8.54
N GLU A 190 1.56 0.62 -8.62
CA GLU A 190 0.60 0.89 -7.55
C GLU A 190 0.14 -0.39 -6.82
N SER A 191 -0.19 -1.46 -7.56
CA SER A 191 -0.65 -2.73 -6.96
C SER A 191 0.43 -3.44 -6.16
N LEU A 192 1.65 -3.52 -6.70
CA LEU A 192 2.80 -4.09 -5.99
C LEU A 192 3.19 -3.23 -4.79
N TYR A 193 3.17 -1.90 -4.94
CA TYR A 193 3.43 -0.98 -3.84
C TYR A 193 2.42 -1.15 -2.69
N ALA A 194 1.14 -1.23 -3.01
CA ALA A 194 0.08 -1.44 -2.01
C ALA A 194 0.19 -2.83 -1.35
N LEU A 195 0.46 -3.88 -2.12
CA LEU A 195 0.69 -5.22 -1.59
C LEU A 195 1.84 -5.23 -0.57
N MET A 196 2.99 -4.69 -0.95
CA MET A 196 4.18 -4.68 -0.10
C MET A 196 4.02 -3.76 1.10
N THR A 197 3.34 -2.63 0.95
CA THR A 197 3.08 -1.70 2.06
C THR A 197 2.06 -2.28 3.05
N PHE A 198 0.90 -2.75 2.59
CA PHE A 198 -0.13 -3.32 3.47
C PHE A 198 0.32 -4.64 4.10
N GLY A 199 0.99 -5.50 3.33
CA GLY A 199 1.60 -6.72 3.84
C GLY A 199 2.66 -6.43 4.89
N GLY A 200 3.57 -5.49 4.61
CA GLY A 200 4.59 -5.04 5.56
C GLY A 200 3.98 -4.50 6.86
N LEU A 201 2.96 -3.65 6.76
CA LEU A 201 2.23 -3.10 7.91
C LEU A 201 1.54 -4.18 8.73
N TYR A 202 0.85 -5.12 8.08
CA TYR A 202 0.19 -6.23 8.78
C TYR A 202 1.20 -7.07 9.56
N HIS A 203 2.27 -7.53 8.90
CA HIS A 203 3.29 -8.36 9.54
C HIS A 203 4.08 -7.60 10.61
N PHE A 204 4.25 -6.29 10.45
CA PHE A 204 4.84 -5.42 11.45
C PHE A 204 4.02 -5.42 12.74
N LEU A 205 2.69 -5.26 12.61
CA LEU A 205 1.77 -5.31 13.76
C LEU A 205 1.66 -6.72 14.36
N SER A 206 1.72 -7.77 13.54
CA SER A 206 1.75 -9.17 14.02
C SER A 206 3.05 -9.55 14.72
N GLY A 207 4.10 -8.70 14.68
CA GLY A 207 5.37 -8.93 15.36
C GLY A 207 6.47 -9.59 14.50
N SER A 208 6.20 -9.87 13.23
CA SER A 208 7.19 -10.45 12.29
C SER A 208 8.04 -9.35 11.64
N ASN A 209 8.99 -8.82 12.41
CA ASN A 209 9.80 -7.66 12.00
C ASN A 209 10.66 -7.91 10.76
N LEU A 210 11.20 -9.13 10.58
CA LEU A 210 12.04 -9.44 9.43
C LEU A 210 11.23 -9.42 8.13
N PHE A 211 10.09 -10.12 8.10
CA PHE A 211 9.23 -10.15 6.93
C PHE A 211 8.62 -8.77 6.65
N ALA A 212 8.24 -8.03 7.68
CA ALA A 212 7.79 -6.65 7.54
C ALA A 212 8.86 -5.75 6.90
N THR A 213 10.11 -5.82 7.39
CA THR A 213 11.24 -5.06 6.84
C THR A 213 11.50 -5.43 5.38
N PHE A 214 11.44 -6.71 5.04
CA PHE A 214 11.57 -7.20 3.67
C PHE A 214 10.47 -6.63 2.76
N CYS A 215 9.21 -6.70 3.18
CA CYS A 215 8.10 -6.09 2.45
C CYS A 215 8.26 -4.57 2.30
N PHE A 216 8.68 -3.86 3.35
CA PHE A 216 8.93 -2.42 3.26
C PHE A 216 10.08 -2.08 2.31
N ALA A 217 11.17 -2.85 2.31
CA ALA A 217 12.25 -2.69 1.34
C ALA A 217 11.74 -2.90 -0.11
N LEU A 218 10.96 -3.95 -0.36
CA LEU A 218 10.33 -4.18 -1.66
C LEU A 218 9.34 -3.07 -2.05
N SER A 219 8.61 -2.49 -1.10
CA SER A 219 7.75 -1.32 -1.38
C SER A 219 8.57 -0.15 -1.93
N GLY A 220 9.80 0.04 -1.42
CA GLY A 220 10.78 1.00 -1.91
C GLY A 220 11.30 0.67 -3.31
N CYS A 221 11.34 -0.60 -3.71
CA CYS A 221 11.63 -1.03 -5.08
C CYS A 221 10.46 -0.84 -6.05
N ALA A 222 9.23 -0.76 -5.56
CA ALA A 222 8.05 -0.49 -6.38
C ALA A 222 7.92 1.01 -6.67
N ARG A 223 8.11 1.83 -5.62
CA ARG A 223 7.99 3.29 -5.67
C ARG A 223 8.89 3.93 -4.62
N SER A 224 9.42 5.11 -4.96
CA SER A 224 10.33 5.86 -4.08
C SER A 224 9.71 6.20 -2.72
N ASN A 225 8.40 6.47 -2.65
CA ASN A 225 7.70 6.75 -1.40
C ASN A 225 7.61 5.53 -0.46
N GLY A 226 7.99 4.32 -0.89
CA GLY A 226 8.11 3.17 0.01
C GLY A 226 9.18 3.32 1.09
N VAL A 227 10.19 4.17 0.89
CA VAL A 227 11.20 4.44 1.93
C VAL A 227 10.60 5.09 3.18
N LEU A 228 9.46 5.78 3.04
CA LEU A 228 8.74 6.39 4.16
C LEU A 228 8.21 5.36 5.16
N ASN A 229 8.08 4.09 4.75
CA ASN A 229 7.68 3.01 5.65
C ASN A 229 8.69 2.77 6.79
N ALA A 230 9.94 3.22 6.65
CA ALA A 230 10.91 3.24 7.76
C ALA A 230 10.39 4.05 8.97
N GLY A 231 9.54 5.06 8.73
CA GLY A 231 8.91 5.86 9.78
C GLY A 231 8.09 5.03 10.78
N TYR A 232 7.44 3.93 10.34
CA TYR A 232 6.72 3.03 11.24
C TYR A 232 7.66 2.32 12.22
N ILE A 233 8.84 1.88 11.73
CA ILE A 233 9.86 1.24 12.54
C ILE A 233 10.45 2.23 13.52
N CYS A 234 10.84 3.42 13.05
CA CYS A 234 11.34 4.50 13.91
C CYS A 234 10.34 4.83 15.02
N PHE A 235 9.05 4.97 14.67
CA PHE A 235 8.00 5.27 15.66
C PHE A 235 7.85 4.15 16.70
N ARG A 236 7.85 2.87 16.30
CA ARG A 236 7.80 1.76 17.25
C ARG A 236 9.03 1.71 18.16
N SER A 237 10.22 1.95 17.61
CA SER A 237 11.45 2.05 18.41
C SER A 237 11.34 3.18 19.42
N MET A 238 10.81 4.35 19.04
CA MET A 238 10.57 5.47 19.95
C MET A 238 9.60 5.11 21.08
N GLN A 239 8.49 4.41 20.78
CA GLN A 239 7.53 3.98 21.81
C GLN A 239 8.13 2.93 22.76
N GLN A 240 8.89 1.97 22.24
CA GLN A 240 9.57 0.97 23.08
C GLN A 240 10.59 1.61 24.04
N MET A 241 11.33 2.60 23.56
CA MET A 241 12.26 3.36 24.40
C MET A 241 11.53 4.10 25.52
N LYS A 242 10.41 4.75 25.21
CA LYS A 242 9.56 5.41 26.20
C LYS A 242 9.03 4.41 27.24
N GLU A 243 8.49 3.28 26.81
CA GLU A 243 7.94 2.26 27.72
C GLU A 243 9.01 1.69 28.65
N ALA A 244 10.22 1.45 28.15
CA ALA A 244 11.35 1.01 28.96
C ALA A 244 11.73 2.06 30.02
N PHE A 245 11.71 3.35 29.65
CA PHE A 245 12.00 4.45 30.57
C PHE A 245 10.93 4.60 31.65
N ILE A 246 9.64 4.60 31.28
CA ILE A 246 8.51 4.74 32.21
C ILE A 246 8.43 3.55 33.17
N SER A 247 8.65 2.33 32.67
CA SER A 247 8.58 1.13 33.51
C SER A 247 9.76 0.99 34.47
N ARG A 248 10.76 1.88 34.40
CA ARG A 248 12.07 1.79 35.10
C ARG A 248 12.77 0.44 34.89
N LYS A 249 12.40 -0.32 33.86
CA LYS A 249 13.01 -1.59 33.46
C LYS A 249 14.08 -1.38 32.40
N TRP A 250 14.74 -0.23 32.45
CA TRP A 250 15.69 0.15 31.42
C TRP A 250 17.05 -0.49 31.68
N SER A 251 17.49 -1.34 30.75
CA SER A 251 18.86 -1.84 30.67
C SER A 251 19.52 -1.23 29.45
N TYR A 252 20.80 -0.84 29.59
CA TYR A 252 21.61 -0.38 28.46
C TYR A 252 21.56 -1.38 27.28
N LEU A 253 21.57 -2.68 27.56
CA LEU A 253 21.47 -3.73 26.55
C LEU A 253 20.13 -3.73 25.82
N LEU A 254 19.02 -3.49 26.53
CA LEU A 254 17.70 -3.41 25.93
C LEU A 254 17.61 -2.20 24.99
N MET A 255 18.17 -1.06 25.39
CA MET A 255 18.17 0.13 24.55
C MET A 255 19.05 0.00 23.33
N ALA A 256 20.28 -0.49 23.51
CA ALA A 256 21.18 -0.76 22.43
C ALA A 256 20.51 -1.70 21.42
N LYS A 257 19.81 -2.75 21.90
CA LYS A 257 19.03 -3.64 21.04
C LYS A 257 17.93 -2.91 20.26
N VAL A 258 17.10 -2.09 20.90
CA VAL A 258 16.01 -1.35 20.21
C VAL A 258 16.57 -0.40 19.15
N ILE A 259 17.66 0.31 19.45
CA ILE A 259 18.31 1.24 18.53
C ILE A 259 18.95 0.48 17.37
N ILE A 260 19.74 -0.57 17.64
CA ILE A 260 20.42 -1.36 16.61
C ILE A 260 19.40 -2.00 15.67
N VAL A 261 18.33 -2.60 16.21
CA VAL A 261 17.26 -3.18 15.40
C VAL A 261 16.55 -2.11 14.58
N GLY A 262 16.19 -0.97 15.19
CA GLY A 262 15.53 0.13 14.48
C GLY A 262 16.38 0.70 13.33
N VAL A 263 17.66 0.93 13.59
CA VAL A 263 18.63 1.45 12.60
C VAL A 263 18.89 0.43 11.50
N SER A 264 19.16 -0.83 11.84
CA SER A 264 19.41 -1.88 10.84
C SER A 264 18.20 -2.11 9.94
N CYS A 265 16.99 -2.21 10.50
CA CYS A 265 15.77 -2.32 9.71
C CYS A 265 15.56 -1.09 8.81
N SER A 266 15.83 0.12 9.31
CA SER A 266 15.72 1.34 8.51
C SER A 266 16.72 1.33 7.35
N ILE A 267 17.98 0.95 7.59
CA ILE A 267 19.00 0.79 6.55
C ILE A 267 18.53 -0.22 5.51
N CYS A 268 17.98 -1.37 5.92
CA CYS A 268 17.45 -2.37 4.99
C CYS A 268 16.30 -1.83 4.12
N ILE A 269 15.47 -0.91 4.63
CA ILE A 269 14.39 -0.28 3.86
C ILE A 269 14.93 0.73 2.84
N PHE A 270 15.95 1.50 3.21
CA PHE A 270 16.57 2.48 2.31
C PHE A 270 17.53 1.85 1.29
N ALA A 271 18.13 0.69 1.62
CA ALA A 271 19.17 0.07 0.82
C ALA A 271 18.78 -0.15 -0.66
N PRO A 272 17.59 -0.69 -1.01
CA PRO A 272 17.26 -0.90 -2.41
C PRO A 272 17.14 0.40 -3.22
N PHE A 273 16.60 1.47 -2.61
CA PHE A 273 16.52 2.77 -3.27
C PHE A 273 17.91 3.34 -3.53
N ILE A 274 18.80 3.30 -2.52
CA ILE A 274 20.19 3.76 -2.63
C ILE A 274 20.95 2.93 -3.67
N SER A 275 20.83 1.61 -3.62
CA SER A 275 21.45 0.70 -4.61
C SER A 275 20.98 1.00 -6.02
N PHE A 276 19.70 1.34 -6.20
CA PHE A 276 19.15 1.71 -7.50
C PHE A 276 19.69 3.07 -8.00
N GLN A 277 19.89 4.05 -7.11
CA GLN A 277 20.57 5.30 -7.47
C GLN A 277 22.02 5.03 -7.91
N ALA A 278 22.75 4.20 -7.16
CA ALA A 278 24.12 3.81 -7.49
C ALA A 278 24.19 3.05 -8.82
N TYR A 279 23.26 2.13 -9.06
CA TYR A 279 23.14 1.41 -10.34
C TYR A 279 22.95 2.39 -11.51
N GLY A 280 22.09 3.39 -11.37
CA GLY A 280 21.93 4.43 -12.40
C GLY A 280 23.19 5.25 -12.64
N TYR A 281 23.92 5.62 -11.58
CA TYR A 281 25.22 6.28 -11.72
C TYR A 281 26.23 5.42 -12.48
N PHE A 282 26.33 4.12 -12.16
CA PHE A 282 27.27 3.23 -12.83
C PHE A 282 26.92 2.97 -14.30
N ASN A 283 25.64 2.95 -14.66
CA ASN A 283 25.22 2.75 -16.05
C ASN A 283 25.32 4.02 -16.90
N ILE A 284 24.99 5.19 -16.35
CA ILE A 284 24.89 6.43 -17.12
C ILE A 284 26.17 7.27 -17.05
N CYS A 285 26.80 7.35 -15.87
CA CYS A 285 27.91 8.28 -15.64
C CYS A 285 29.29 7.64 -15.80
N LYS A 286 29.47 6.37 -15.42
CA LYS A 286 30.81 5.75 -15.40
C LYS A 286 31.35 5.55 -16.82
N GLY A 287 32.60 5.97 -17.04
CA GLY A 287 33.30 5.78 -18.32
C GLY A 287 33.03 6.87 -19.37
N ARG A 288 32.24 7.91 -19.05
CA ARG A 288 32.01 9.07 -19.91
C ARG A 288 32.97 10.21 -19.58
N SER A 289 33.28 11.04 -20.58
CA SER A 289 34.07 12.25 -20.40
C SER A 289 33.30 13.30 -19.60
N ALA A 290 33.99 14.20 -18.91
CA ALA A 290 33.34 15.22 -18.08
C ALA A 290 32.39 16.12 -18.88
N ASP A 291 32.65 16.36 -20.17
CA ASP A 291 31.81 17.22 -21.02
C ASP A 291 30.51 16.54 -21.46
N GLU A 292 30.48 15.20 -21.53
CA GLU A 292 29.30 14.41 -21.91
C GLU A 292 28.41 14.02 -20.72
N MET A 293 28.89 14.20 -19.49
CA MET A 293 28.17 13.81 -18.28
C MET A 293 27.01 14.77 -17.97
N SER A 294 25.85 14.20 -17.69
CA SER A 294 24.70 14.92 -17.14
C SER A 294 25.07 15.69 -15.86
N PRO A 295 24.45 16.85 -15.58
CA PRO A 295 24.82 17.71 -14.45
C PRO A 295 24.74 17.00 -13.08
N TRP A 296 23.81 16.07 -12.89
CA TRP A 296 23.66 15.33 -11.64
C TRP A 296 24.80 14.35 -11.37
N CYS A 297 25.51 13.86 -12.41
CA CYS A 297 26.69 13.03 -12.23
C CYS A 297 27.83 13.82 -11.55
N LYS A 298 27.90 15.13 -11.78
CA LYS A 298 28.93 16.05 -11.26
C LYS A 298 28.61 16.59 -9.87
N ALA A 299 27.39 16.37 -9.39
CA ALA A 299 26.95 16.87 -8.09
C ALA A 299 27.68 16.15 -6.94
N ARG A 300 27.88 16.85 -5.82
CA ARG A 300 28.51 16.28 -4.60
C ARG A 300 27.81 15.00 -4.11
N LEU A 301 26.48 14.96 -4.27
CA LEU A 301 25.66 13.78 -4.07
C LEU A 301 24.89 13.51 -5.38
N PRO A 302 25.32 12.54 -6.19
CA PRO A 302 24.70 12.26 -7.48
C PRO A 302 23.35 11.57 -7.31
N LEU A 303 22.29 12.36 -7.13
CA LEU A 303 20.92 11.90 -6.93
C LEU A 303 20.13 11.90 -8.24
N LEU A 304 20.24 10.78 -8.97
CA LEU A 304 19.55 10.57 -10.26
C LEU A 304 18.05 10.81 -10.18
N TYR A 305 17.36 10.19 -9.22
CA TYR A 305 15.90 10.29 -9.12
C TYR A 305 15.42 11.73 -8.92
N ASN A 306 16.09 12.50 -8.06
CA ASN A 306 15.73 13.90 -7.83
C ASN A 306 15.97 14.76 -9.08
N TYR A 307 17.08 14.53 -9.77
CA TYR A 307 17.36 15.21 -11.04
C TYR A 307 16.27 14.90 -12.07
N ILE A 308 15.92 13.63 -12.25
CA ILE A 308 14.89 13.23 -13.22
C ILE A 308 13.55 13.89 -12.92
N GLN A 309 13.09 13.83 -11.67
CA GLN A 309 11.84 14.43 -11.24
C GLN A 309 11.81 15.94 -11.53
N SER A 310 12.91 16.64 -11.26
CA SER A 310 13.02 18.08 -11.51
C SER A 310 13.16 18.43 -12.99
N HIS A 311 14.03 17.73 -13.73
CA HIS A 311 14.45 18.09 -15.08
C HIS A 311 13.43 17.69 -16.14
N TYR A 312 12.99 16.43 -16.13
CA TYR A 312 12.06 15.91 -17.14
C TYR A 312 10.60 16.14 -16.76
N TRP A 313 10.27 16.06 -15.47
CA TRP A 313 8.90 16.22 -14.99
C TRP A 313 8.63 17.57 -14.35
N GLY A 314 9.61 18.43 -14.06
CA GLY A 314 9.34 19.75 -13.46
C GLY A 314 8.82 19.70 -12.02
N VAL A 315 9.00 18.58 -11.32
CA VAL A 315 8.61 18.42 -9.90
C VAL A 315 9.46 19.31 -9.00
N GLY A 316 8.87 19.87 -7.96
CA GLY A 316 9.56 20.70 -6.98
C GLY A 316 8.61 21.58 -6.19
N PHE A 317 9.09 22.09 -5.06
CA PHE A 317 8.29 22.89 -4.15
C PHE A 317 7.63 24.08 -4.85
N LEU A 318 6.30 24.11 -4.80
CA LEU A 318 5.40 25.10 -5.39
C LEU A 318 5.52 25.31 -6.92
N ARG A 319 6.31 24.51 -7.64
CA ARG A 319 6.53 24.69 -9.09
C ARG A 319 5.26 24.52 -9.91
N TYR A 320 4.32 23.72 -9.41
CA TYR A 320 3.05 23.42 -10.08
C TYR A 320 1.95 24.46 -9.82
N PHE A 321 2.16 25.43 -8.92
CA PHE A 321 1.17 26.46 -8.58
C PHE A 321 1.15 27.55 -9.66
N GLN A 322 0.59 27.21 -10.81
CA GLN A 322 0.39 28.10 -11.94
C GLN A 322 -1.10 28.17 -12.25
N VAL A 323 -1.61 29.34 -12.65
CA VAL A 323 -3.03 29.56 -12.95
C VAL A 323 -3.56 28.54 -13.98
N LYS A 324 -2.74 28.20 -14.98
CA LYS A 324 -3.07 27.22 -16.02
C LYS A 324 -3.33 25.79 -15.48
N GLN A 325 -2.86 25.48 -14.28
CA GLN A 325 -3.03 24.17 -13.64
C GLN A 325 -4.29 24.08 -12.77
N LEU A 326 -5.08 25.15 -12.66
CA LEU A 326 -6.30 25.17 -11.84
C LEU A 326 -7.27 24.00 -12.13
N PRO A 327 -7.49 23.57 -13.40
CA PRO A 327 -8.30 22.38 -13.68
C PRO A 327 -7.76 21.10 -13.03
N ASN A 328 -6.43 20.94 -12.96
CA ASN A 328 -5.79 19.79 -12.34
C ASN A 328 -5.95 19.80 -10.81
N PHE A 329 -5.93 20.99 -10.19
CA PHE A 329 -6.28 21.13 -8.77
C PHE A 329 -7.74 20.76 -8.50
N LEU A 330 -8.67 21.15 -9.39
CA LEU A 330 -10.08 20.75 -9.27
C LEU A 330 -10.23 19.22 -9.40
N LEU A 331 -9.53 18.60 -10.35
CA LEU A 331 -9.54 17.15 -10.53
C LEU A 331 -8.98 16.38 -9.31
N ALA A 332 -7.96 16.94 -8.65
CA ALA A 332 -7.37 16.36 -7.44
C ALA A 332 -8.11 16.73 -6.14
N SER A 333 -9.00 17.73 -6.18
CA SER A 333 -9.68 18.25 -5.00
C SER A 333 -10.45 17.21 -4.19
N PRO A 334 -11.13 16.19 -4.78
CA PRO A 334 -11.89 15.23 -3.98
C PRO A 334 -10.99 14.35 -3.12
N ILE A 335 -9.88 13.85 -3.66
CA ILE A 335 -8.95 13.01 -2.89
C ILE A 335 -8.18 13.82 -1.84
N LEU A 336 -7.77 15.04 -2.18
CA LEU A 336 -7.08 15.92 -1.23
C LEU A 336 -7.99 16.33 -0.08
N SER A 337 -9.23 16.71 -0.39
CA SER A 337 -10.24 17.04 0.63
C SER A 337 -10.55 15.83 1.51
N HIS A 338 -10.69 14.64 0.92
CA HIS A 338 -10.89 13.40 1.67
C HIS A 338 -9.73 13.12 2.63
N ALA A 339 -8.49 13.29 2.16
CA ALA A 339 -7.30 13.08 2.97
C ALA A 339 -7.16 14.11 4.11
N VAL A 340 -7.38 15.39 3.82
CA VAL A 340 -7.37 16.45 4.84
C VAL A 340 -8.47 16.24 5.87
N CYS A 341 -9.70 15.95 5.44
CA CYS A 341 -10.81 15.63 6.35
C CYS A 341 -10.50 14.41 7.23
N SER A 342 -9.87 13.39 6.66
CA SER A 342 -9.42 12.20 7.40
C SER A 342 -8.38 12.54 8.47
N ILE A 343 -7.39 13.37 8.15
CA ILE A 343 -6.37 13.83 9.11
C ILE A 343 -7.03 14.65 10.22
N LEU A 344 -7.83 15.66 9.85
CA LEU A 344 -8.51 16.53 10.79
C LEU A 344 -9.45 15.77 11.72
N TYR A 345 -10.13 14.73 11.22
CA TYR A 345 -10.97 13.87 12.04
C TYR A 345 -10.19 13.20 13.17
N TYR A 346 -9.08 12.52 12.87
CA TYR A 346 -8.29 11.82 13.88
C TYR A 346 -7.54 12.78 14.81
N VAL A 347 -7.05 13.92 14.29
CA VAL A 347 -6.40 14.96 15.11
C VAL A 347 -7.39 15.58 16.10
N LYS A 348 -8.62 15.88 15.67
CA LYS A 348 -9.67 16.41 16.55
C LYS A 348 -10.14 15.41 17.60
N LEU A 349 -10.13 14.12 17.24
CA LEU A 349 -10.53 13.06 18.17
C LEU A 349 -9.53 12.92 19.32
N TRP A 350 -8.23 13.15 19.06
CA TRP A 350 -7.17 12.95 20.05
C TRP A 350 -6.04 14.00 20.00
N PRO A 351 -6.34 15.29 20.24
CA PRO A 351 -5.36 16.37 20.09
C PRO A 351 -4.10 16.17 20.93
N GLU A 352 -4.26 15.71 22.18
CA GLU A 352 -3.14 15.45 23.10
C GLU A 352 -2.19 14.34 22.62
N VAL A 353 -2.72 13.32 21.93
CA VAL A 353 -1.90 12.24 21.35
C VAL A 353 -1.07 12.78 20.21
N PHE A 354 -1.64 13.60 19.33
CA PHE A 354 -0.90 14.19 18.21
C PHE A 354 0.11 15.24 18.68
N LEU A 355 -0.27 16.13 19.60
CA LEU A 355 0.61 17.16 20.15
C LEU A 355 1.80 16.56 20.91
N SER A 356 1.59 15.46 21.62
CA SER A 356 2.65 14.77 22.33
C SER A 356 3.37 13.70 21.50
N LEU A 357 3.00 13.48 20.24
CA LEU A 357 3.45 12.34 19.43
C LEU A 357 3.25 10.98 20.15
N GLY A 358 2.18 10.87 20.94
CA GLY A 358 1.87 9.72 21.78
C GLY A 358 2.78 9.61 23.01
N LEU A 359 3.68 10.56 23.27
CA LEU A 359 4.65 10.49 24.35
C LEU A 359 4.07 10.80 25.73
N ARG A 360 2.98 11.59 25.83
CA ARG A 360 2.38 11.95 27.14
C ARG A 360 1.21 11.06 27.57
N VAL A 361 0.70 10.23 26.67
CA VAL A 361 -0.47 9.38 26.93
C VAL A 361 -0.03 7.99 27.40
N SER A 362 -0.68 7.50 28.47
CA SER A 362 -0.55 6.10 28.92
C SER A 362 -1.48 5.20 28.09
N PRO A 363 -1.05 4.00 27.66
CA PRO A 363 -1.89 3.10 26.88
C PRO A 363 -3.23 2.82 27.57
N LEU A 364 -4.33 2.84 26.82
CA LEU A 364 -5.68 2.53 27.31
C LEU A 364 -5.77 1.16 28.01
N SER A 365 -4.86 0.23 27.70
CA SER A 365 -4.81 -1.09 28.35
C SER A 365 -4.61 -1.01 29.86
N LYS A 366 -3.86 -0.03 30.38
CA LYS A 366 -3.68 0.17 31.84
C LYS A 366 -4.91 0.75 32.53
N ARG A 367 -5.80 1.43 31.80
CA ARG A 367 -7.03 2.03 32.38
C ARG A 367 -8.09 0.97 32.67
N LYS A 368 -8.11 -0.14 31.91
CA LYS A 368 -9.00 -1.29 32.16
C LYS A 368 -8.56 -2.14 33.37
N GLU A 369 -7.25 -2.25 33.63
CA GLU A 369 -6.74 -2.98 34.80
C GLU A 369 -6.94 -2.19 36.10
N GLY A 370 -6.76 -0.86 36.08
CA GLY A 370 -6.93 -0.02 37.28
C GLY A 370 -8.37 0.17 37.74
N LEU A 371 -9.37 0.00 36.86
CA LEU A 371 -10.79 0.09 37.22
C LEU A 371 -11.36 -1.25 37.71
N MET A 372 -10.68 -2.38 37.41
CA MET A 372 -11.07 -3.70 37.90
C MET A 372 -10.33 -4.11 39.18
N SER A 373 -9.32 -3.36 39.63
CA SER A 373 -8.56 -3.66 40.85
C SER A 373 -9.05 -2.92 42.11
N SER A 374 -10.16 -2.18 42.05
CA SER A 374 -10.70 -1.44 43.21
C SER A 374 -11.93 -2.07 43.87
N SER A 375 -12.21 -3.37 43.63
CA SER A 375 -13.33 -4.05 44.27
C SER A 375 -13.04 -5.53 44.56
N SER A 376 -12.30 -5.80 45.63
CA SER A 376 -12.49 -6.99 46.47
C SER A 376 -11.56 -6.92 47.68
N SER A 377 -12.05 -6.29 48.74
CA SER A 377 -11.56 -6.47 50.11
C SER A 377 -12.12 -7.78 50.68
N SER A 378 -11.26 -8.47 51.44
CA SER A 378 -11.60 -9.42 52.53
C SER A 378 -12.09 -10.81 52.13
N GLU A 379 -11.25 -11.84 52.32
CA GLU A 379 -11.32 -12.78 53.46
C GLU A 379 -10.33 -13.95 53.28
N ASN A 380 -9.67 -14.30 54.39
CA ASN A 380 -8.74 -15.41 54.56
C ASN A 380 -9.52 -16.74 54.63
N ASP A 381 -8.96 -17.82 54.09
CA ASP A 381 -8.67 -19.04 54.87
C ASP A 381 -8.02 -20.15 54.02
N THR A 382 -7.01 -20.77 54.61
CA THR A 382 -6.42 -22.07 54.26
C THR A 382 -6.47 -22.92 55.53
N PRO A 383 -6.69 -24.25 55.49
CA PRO A 383 -5.55 -25.13 55.18
C PRO A 383 -5.85 -26.50 54.50
N ASN A 384 -4.81 -27.00 53.82
CA ASN A 384 -4.31 -28.39 53.66
C ASN A 384 -5.27 -29.55 53.26
N VAL A 385 -4.94 -30.28 52.17
CA VAL A 385 -4.72 -31.76 52.13
C VAL A 385 -3.84 -32.13 50.91
N LEU A 386 -3.05 -33.19 51.10
CA LEU A 386 -1.95 -33.79 50.34
C LEU A 386 -2.24 -34.38 48.94
N SER A 387 -1.11 -34.60 48.24
CA SER A 387 -0.80 -35.63 47.22
C SER A 387 -1.46 -35.55 45.85
N ASP A 388 -0.68 -35.28 44.80
CA ASP A 388 -0.19 -36.36 43.90
C ASP A 388 0.78 -35.78 42.85
N ASP A 389 1.95 -36.39 42.74
CA ASP A 389 3.10 -35.92 41.95
C ASP A 389 3.14 -36.67 40.61
N SER A 390 2.17 -36.38 39.74
CA SER A 390 2.06 -37.00 38.41
C SER A 390 1.23 -36.16 37.42
N ALA A 391 1.49 -34.83 37.37
CA ALA A 391 0.77 -33.95 36.44
C ALA A 391 1.57 -32.73 35.96
N ARG A 392 2.90 -32.73 36.11
CA ARG A 392 3.75 -31.58 35.76
C ARG A 392 4.13 -31.49 34.27
N GLY A 393 3.81 -32.51 33.45
CA GLY A 393 4.09 -32.52 32.01
C GLY A 393 2.99 -31.97 31.11
N LEU A 394 1.70 -32.15 31.45
CA LEU A 394 0.59 -31.76 30.56
C LEU A 394 -0.01 -30.37 30.83
N LYS A 395 0.02 -29.86 32.07
CA LYS A 395 -0.50 -28.50 32.39
C LYS A 395 0.37 -27.35 31.86
N LYS A 396 1.63 -27.61 31.52
CA LYS A 396 2.53 -26.61 30.92
C LYS A 396 2.23 -26.39 29.43
N ARG A 397 1.66 -27.40 28.75
CA ARG A 397 1.27 -27.32 27.33
C ARG A 397 -0.10 -26.65 27.14
N GLU A 398 -1.04 -26.86 28.07
CA GLU A 398 -2.32 -26.12 28.07
C GLU A 398 -2.17 -24.64 28.41
N ARG A 399 -1.19 -24.26 29.25
CA ARG A 399 -0.89 -22.84 29.54
C ARG A 399 -0.14 -22.13 28.42
N ALA A 400 0.58 -22.86 27.57
CA ALA A 400 1.21 -22.29 26.38
C ALA A 400 0.20 -22.06 25.24
N ILE A 401 -0.81 -22.94 25.09
CA ILE A 401 -1.84 -22.82 24.06
C ILE A 401 -2.95 -21.82 24.45
N LYS A 402 -3.21 -21.60 25.75
CA LYS A 402 -4.15 -20.56 26.21
C LYS A 402 -3.67 -19.11 26.04
N ARG A 403 -2.43 -18.88 25.58
CA ARG A 403 -1.94 -17.53 25.25
C ARG A 403 -2.22 -17.12 23.80
N GLU A 404 -2.73 -18.02 22.96
CA GLU A 404 -3.00 -17.77 21.53
C GLU A 404 -4.46 -17.52 21.16
N VAL A 405 -5.40 -17.50 22.12
CA VAL A 405 -6.79 -17.15 21.80
C VAL A 405 -7.33 -16.20 22.87
N LEU A 406 -7.12 -14.90 22.65
CA LEU A 406 -7.83 -13.86 23.39
C LEU A 406 -9.28 -13.85 22.89
N VAL A 407 -10.12 -14.71 23.47
CA VAL A 407 -11.57 -14.73 23.25
C VAL A 407 -12.14 -13.40 23.76
N MET A 408 -12.44 -12.48 22.85
CA MET A 408 -13.24 -11.28 23.11
C MET A 408 -14.64 -11.70 23.57
N LYS A 409 -14.99 -11.37 24.82
CA LYS A 409 -16.39 -11.23 25.23
C LYS A 409 -16.96 -9.96 24.57
N PRO A 410 -18.21 -9.99 24.06
CA PRO A 410 -18.82 -8.82 23.45
C PRO A 410 -19.16 -7.81 24.55
N LEU A 411 -18.45 -6.68 24.57
CA LEU A 411 -18.79 -5.58 25.47
C LEU A 411 -19.85 -4.68 24.81
N LYS A 412 -20.88 -4.38 25.59
CA LYS A 412 -22.07 -3.61 25.23
C LYS A 412 -21.75 -2.14 24.88
N SER A 413 -22.38 -1.70 23.78
CA SER A 413 -22.91 -0.37 23.44
C SER A 413 -22.13 0.94 23.69
N LYS A 414 -21.87 1.63 22.56
CA LYS A 414 -22.24 3.01 22.20
C LYS A 414 -21.99 4.13 23.22
N THR A 415 -20.92 4.89 22.97
CA THR A 415 -20.96 6.36 22.90
C THR A 415 -20.14 6.82 21.66
N PRO A 416 -20.47 7.96 21.03
CA PRO A 416 -19.74 8.48 19.85
C PRO A 416 -18.35 9.03 20.17
N ASP A 417 -18.04 9.25 21.45
CA ASP A 417 -16.91 10.08 21.88
C ASP A 417 -15.62 9.31 22.20
N ASN A 418 -15.67 7.98 22.22
CA ASN A 418 -14.48 7.15 22.41
C ASN A 418 -14.50 5.96 21.45
N PRO A 419 -13.84 6.05 20.28
CA PRO A 419 -13.73 4.88 19.41
C PRO A 419 -13.00 3.74 20.14
N PRO A 420 -13.26 2.47 19.75
CA PRO A 420 -12.75 1.30 20.46
C PRO A 420 -11.24 1.03 20.26
N TYR A 421 -10.57 1.73 19.34
CA TYR A 421 -9.19 1.45 18.93
C TYR A 421 -8.15 2.40 19.55
N ASP A 422 -6.91 1.92 19.73
CA ASP A 422 -5.82 2.63 20.42
C ASP A 422 -5.30 3.83 19.58
N PRO A 423 -5.39 5.08 20.09
CA PRO A 423 -4.91 6.25 19.36
C PRO A 423 -3.39 6.25 19.13
N VAL A 424 -2.60 5.62 19.99
CA VAL A 424 -1.13 5.54 19.84
C VAL A 424 -0.77 4.62 18.68
N LEU A 425 -1.56 3.57 18.46
CA LEU A 425 -1.40 2.66 17.32
C LEU A 425 -1.72 3.35 15.99
N LEU A 426 -2.73 4.22 15.97
CA LEU A 426 -3.18 4.91 14.75
C LEU A 426 -2.28 6.09 14.35
N LEU A 427 -1.65 6.73 15.32
CA LEU A 427 -0.81 7.92 15.14
C LEU A 427 0.19 7.83 13.96
N PRO A 428 1.04 6.79 13.83
CA PRO A 428 2.02 6.73 12.73
C PRO A 428 1.37 6.67 11.35
N PHE A 429 0.17 6.08 11.22
CA PHE A 429 -0.56 6.04 9.95
C PHE A 429 -1.05 7.44 9.55
N VAL A 430 -1.54 8.23 10.50
CA VAL A 430 -2.02 9.59 10.26
C VAL A 430 -0.86 10.55 9.99
N LEU A 431 0.27 10.40 10.68
CA LEU A 431 1.49 11.17 10.40
C LEU A 431 2.04 10.85 9.00
N HIS A 432 2.07 9.57 8.62
CA HIS A 432 2.46 9.14 7.29
C HIS A 432 1.54 9.74 6.22
N LEU A 433 0.21 9.66 6.40
CA LEU A 433 -0.74 10.30 5.49
C LEU A 433 -0.53 11.83 5.42
N SER A 434 -0.29 12.49 6.55
CA SER A 434 -0.06 13.94 6.60
C SER A 434 1.17 14.36 5.78
N PHE A 435 2.27 13.62 5.93
CA PHE A 435 3.47 13.85 5.12
C PHE A 435 3.23 13.63 3.63
N MET A 436 2.51 12.55 3.28
CA MET A 436 2.15 12.28 1.89
C MET A 436 1.24 13.36 1.30
N VAL A 437 0.23 13.83 2.04
CA VAL A 437 -0.67 14.91 1.59
C VAL A 437 0.09 16.22 1.39
N ALA A 438 0.98 16.57 2.32
CA ALA A 438 1.83 17.74 2.16
C ALA A 438 2.73 17.64 0.91
N THR A 439 3.34 16.47 0.68
CA THR A 439 4.12 16.22 -0.53
C THR A 439 3.25 16.31 -1.79
N ALA A 440 2.06 15.71 -1.76
CA ALA A 440 1.06 15.71 -2.83
C ALA A 440 0.63 17.11 -3.25
N PHE A 441 0.45 17.98 -2.27
CA PHE A 441 -0.06 19.33 -2.50
C PHE A 441 1.06 20.32 -2.84
N PHE A 442 2.21 20.26 -2.16
CA PHE A 442 3.24 21.31 -2.27
C PHE A 442 4.39 20.97 -3.22
N VAL A 443 4.66 19.69 -3.52
CA VAL A 443 5.91 19.30 -4.20
C VAL A 443 5.66 18.65 -5.57
N MET A 444 4.72 17.73 -5.66
CA MET A 444 4.43 16.99 -6.90
C MET A 444 3.31 17.63 -7.72
N HIS A 445 3.13 17.11 -8.95
CA HIS A 445 1.97 17.46 -9.76
C HIS A 445 0.70 16.94 -9.10
N VAL A 446 -0.22 17.87 -8.81
CA VAL A 446 -1.40 17.58 -7.98
C VAL A 446 -2.33 16.54 -8.62
N GLN A 447 -2.35 16.46 -9.95
CA GLN A 447 -3.14 15.50 -10.73
C GLN A 447 -2.82 14.05 -10.34
N VAL A 448 -1.56 13.77 -9.97
CA VAL A 448 -1.07 12.45 -9.56
C VAL A 448 -1.45 12.11 -8.10
N ALA A 449 -2.04 13.05 -7.33
CA ALA A 449 -2.38 12.83 -5.93
C ALA A 449 -3.32 11.63 -5.70
N THR A 450 -4.24 11.38 -6.64
CA THR A 450 -5.22 10.28 -6.53
C THR A 450 -4.54 8.92 -6.43
N ARG A 451 -3.60 8.62 -7.33
CA ARG A 451 -2.83 7.36 -7.32
C ARG A 451 -1.75 7.33 -6.24
N PHE A 452 -1.25 8.50 -5.83
CA PHE A 452 -0.22 8.59 -4.79
C PHE A 452 -0.77 8.29 -3.40
N LEU A 453 -1.95 8.82 -3.07
CA LEU A 453 -2.56 8.70 -1.75
C LEU A 453 -3.38 7.41 -1.56
N SER A 454 -3.79 6.75 -2.65
CA SER A 454 -4.69 5.58 -2.63
C SER A 454 -4.15 4.36 -1.88
N ALA A 455 -2.85 4.28 -1.62
CA ALA A 455 -2.23 3.22 -0.83
C ALA A 455 -2.16 3.55 0.67
N SER A 456 -2.93 4.52 1.17
CA SER A 456 -3.05 4.82 2.61
C SER A 456 -4.28 4.16 3.23
N PRO A 457 -4.13 3.28 4.26
CA PRO A 457 -5.27 2.65 4.93
C PRO A 457 -6.25 3.66 5.57
N VAL A 458 -5.71 4.77 6.07
CA VAL A 458 -6.43 5.79 6.84
C VAL A 458 -7.58 6.40 6.05
N LEU A 459 -7.41 6.58 4.74
CA LEU A 459 -8.44 7.11 3.86
C LEU A 459 -9.68 6.21 3.86
N TYR A 460 -9.47 4.90 3.82
CA TYR A 460 -10.54 3.91 3.78
C TYR A 460 -11.16 3.68 5.15
N TRP A 461 -10.36 3.75 6.22
CA TRP A 461 -10.85 3.69 7.60
C TRP A 461 -11.79 4.86 7.88
N TYR A 462 -11.36 6.09 7.57
CA TYR A 462 -12.19 7.28 7.74
C TYR A 462 -13.48 7.23 6.91
N ALA A 463 -13.38 6.88 5.62
CA ALA A 463 -14.55 6.72 4.75
C ALA A 463 -15.54 5.69 5.31
N SER A 464 -15.03 4.53 5.77
CA SER A 464 -15.84 3.46 6.34
C SER A 464 -16.57 3.90 7.62
N LEU A 465 -15.89 4.65 8.49
CA LEU A 465 -16.49 5.20 9.72
C LEU A 465 -17.62 6.18 9.41
N ILE A 466 -17.42 7.12 8.48
CA ILE A 466 -18.46 8.07 8.08
C ILE A 466 -19.66 7.33 7.48
N MET A 467 -19.42 6.37 6.58
CA MET A 467 -20.50 5.58 5.96
C MET A 467 -21.30 4.77 6.98
N GLY A 468 -20.68 4.40 8.11
CA GLY A 468 -21.35 3.72 9.21
C GLY A 468 -22.13 4.63 10.16
N SER A 469 -22.02 5.95 10.01
CA SER A 469 -22.66 6.90 10.92
C SER A 469 -24.20 6.90 10.75
N PRO A 470 -24.99 6.75 11.83
CA PRO A 470 -26.45 6.68 11.75
C PRO A 470 -27.12 7.91 11.13
N SER A 471 -26.59 9.11 11.37
CA SER A 471 -27.22 10.38 10.97
C SER A 471 -26.77 10.85 9.59
N VAL A 472 -25.49 10.68 9.26
CA VAL A 472 -24.89 11.27 8.05
C VAL A 472 -24.39 10.21 7.05
N GLY A 473 -24.31 8.94 7.47
CA GLY A 473 -23.66 7.89 6.69
C GLY A 473 -24.34 7.57 5.36
N ARG A 474 -25.67 7.68 5.28
CA ARG A 474 -26.39 7.48 4.01
C ARG A 474 -25.97 8.54 2.97
N ARG A 475 -25.97 9.82 3.33
CA ARG A 475 -25.63 10.91 2.40
C ARG A 475 -24.17 10.82 1.92
N TRP A 476 -23.24 10.71 2.87
CA TRP A 476 -21.81 10.62 2.55
C TRP A 476 -21.45 9.32 1.83
N GLY A 477 -22.11 8.20 2.17
CA GLY A 477 -21.93 6.95 1.44
C GLY A 477 -22.34 7.05 -0.03
N HIS A 478 -23.45 7.72 -0.34
CA HIS A 478 -23.82 7.96 -1.74
C HIS A 478 -22.80 8.85 -2.45
N LEU A 479 -22.30 9.91 -1.80
CA LEU A 479 -21.29 10.79 -2.39
C LEU A 479 -19.97 10.07 -2.67
N ILE A 480 -19.47 9.27 -1.72
CA ILE A 480 -18.24 8.48 -1.87
C ILE A 480 -18.41 7.45 -2.99
N CYS A 481 -19.53 6.71 -3.00
CA CYS A 481 -19.81 5.75 -4.06
C CYS A 481 -19.91 6.43 -5.43
N ALA A 482 -20.62 7.55 -5.54
CA ALA A 482 -20.75 8.30 -6.80
C ALA A 482 -19.38 8.79 -7.30
N TYR A 483 -18.55 9.33 -6.41
CA TYR A 483 -17.18 9.74 -6.71
C TYR A 483 -16.33 8.58 -7.22
N CYS A 484 -16.31 7.45 -6.49
CA CYS A 484 -15.61 6.24 -6.88
C CYS A 484 -16.07 5.72 -8.26
N THR A 485 -17.38 5.58 -8.46
CA THR A 485 -17.96 5.11 -9.72
C THR A 485 -17.62 6.04 -10.88
N ALA A 486 -17.77 7.36 -10.69
CA ALA A 486 -17.46 8.34 -11.72
C ALA A 486 -15.98 8.27 -12.13
N TYR A 487 -15.06 8.19 -11.18
CA TYR A 487 -13.62 8.10 -11.49
C TYR A 487 -13.20 6.76 -12.08
N ILE A 488 -13.87 5.65 -11.72
CA ILE A 488 -13.62 4.35 -12.38
C ILE A 488 -14.06 4.40 -13.84
N LEU A 489 -15.26 4.93 -14.11
CA LEU A 489 -15.79 5.03 -15.47
C LEU A 489 -14.97 6.02 -16.31
N LEU A 490 -14.77 7.25 -15.81
CA LEU A 490 -14.01 8.27 -16.51
C LEU A 490 -12.53 7.88 -16.65
N GLY A 491 -11.95 7.30 -15.60
CA GLY A 491 -10.56 6.86 -15.60
C GLY A 491 -10.31 5.74 -16.59
N SER A 492 -11.16 4.71 -16.62
CA SER A 492 -11.05 3.66 -17.64
C SER A 492 -11.26 4.20 -19.05
N LEU A 493 -12.19 5.14 -19.25
CA LEU A 493 -12.44 5.74 -20.56
C LEU A 493 -11.25 6.56 -21.06
N LEU A 494 -10.79 7.52 -20.27
CA LEU A 494 -9.75 8.47 -20.66
C LEU A 494 -8.38 7.77 -20.75
N PHE A 495 -8.01 7.01 -19.73
CA PHE A 495 -6.70 6.34 -19.67
C PHE A 495 -6.51 5.38 -20.83
N SER A 496 -7.50 4.52 -21.11
CA SER A 496 -7.38 3.49 -22.15
C SER A 496 -7.31 4.03 -23.57
N ASN A 497 -7.81 5.25 -23.78
CA ASN A 497 -7.80 5.95 -25.06
C ASN A 497 -6.75 7.06 -25.12
N PHE A 498 -5.79 7.07 -24.20
CA PHE A 498 -4.70 8.05 -24.16
C PHE A 498 -5.15 9.52 -24.00
N TYR A 499 -6.27 9.75 -23.31
CA TYR A 499 -6.64 11.07 -22.85
C TYR A 499 -6.10 11.35 -21.45
N PRO A 500 -5.62 12.58 -21.16
CA PRO A 500 -5.13 12.94 -19.84
C PRO A 500 -6.14 12.61 -18.74
N PHE A 501 -5.73 11.75 -17.81
CA PHE A 501 -6.49 11.36 -16.64
C PHE A 501 -5.55 11.27 -15.45
N THR A 502 -5.84 12.07 -14.41
CA THR A 502 -5.12 12.14 -13.11
C THR A 502 -3.60 11.98 -13.19
#